data_AF-A0A383AXD4-F1
#
_entry.id   AF-A0A383AXD4-F1
#
_cell.length_a   1.000
_cell.length_b   1.000
_cell.length_c   1.000
_cell.angle_alpha   90.00
_cell.angle_beta   90.00
_cell.angle_gamma   90.00
#
_symmetry.space_group_name_H-M   'P 1'
#
loop_
_entity.id
_entity.type
_entity.pdbx_description
1 polymer ?
#
loop_
_entity_poly.entity_id
_entity_poly.type
_entity_poly.pdbx_seq_one_letter_code
_entity_poly.pdbx_strand_id
1 'polypeptide(L)'
;MLTFPLFGCFLLGQAPPGSIPLDPSLSIPDSSESNETASKPEEPARSTQSQTIMRAGQDLRHVEVGRRVGAAKLLGKYPGLQSTILLILALDDKSPLVRRSAMVSLAEQASNGYLIYEKSLIEKIYSKLGDPDVEVRRVVATMIPQLVRGLRGGIVYRPVQA
;
A
#
# COMPACT_ATOMS: atom_id res chain seq x y z
N MET A 1 -41.92 12.04 -18.45
CA MET A 1 -42.00 11.96 -16.97
C MET A 1 -42.44 10.55 -16.61
N LEU A 2 -41.56 9.76 -15.99
CA LEU A 2 -41.89 8.42 -15.49
C LEU A 2 -41.51 8.40 -14.01
N THR A 3 -42.53 8.36 -13.17
CA THR A 3 -42.48 8.32 -11.70
C THR A 3 -42.44 6.87 -11.24
N PHE A 4 -41.42 6.51 -10.45
CA PHE A 4 -41.36 5.23 -9.73
C PHE A 4 -41.85 5.44 -8.30
N PRO A 5 -42.76 4.61 -7.76
CA PRO A 5 -43.21 4.76 -6.38
C PRO A 5 -42.21 4.17 -5.39
N LEU A 6 -41.96 4.94 -4.33
CA LEU A 6 -41.34 4.52 -3.07
C LEU A 6 -42.13 3.33 -2.49
N PHE A 7 -41.45 2.24 -2.17
CA PHE A 7 -41.95 1.22 -1.27
C PHE A 7 -41.14 1.28 0.02
N GLY A 8 -41.77 1.82 1.08
CA GLY A 8 -41.31 1.69 2.46
C GLY A 8 -42.28 0.81 3.22
N CYS A 9 -41.77 -0.12 4.03
CA CYS A 9 -42.46 -0.67 5.20
C CYS A 9 -41.46 -1.33 6.18
N PHE A 10 -41.38 -0.69 7.35
CA PHE A 10 -41.36 -1.23 8.72
C PHE A 10 -40.43 -2.37 9.16
N LEU A 11 -39.46 -1.97 10.01
CA LEU A 11 -39.23 -2.40 11.41
C LEU A 11 -39.62 -3.83 11.83
N LEU A 12 -38.61 -4.59 12.29
CA LEU A 12 -38.73 -5.38 13.52
C LEU A 12 -37.34 -5.61 14.13
N GLY A 13 -37.12 -5.01 15.31
CA GLY A 13 -35.95 -5.24 16.13
C GLY A 13 -36.01 -6.60 16.82
N GLN A 14 -34.86 -7.28 16.89
CA GLN A 14 -34.67 -8.41 17.79
C GLN A 14 -33.89 -7.93 19.02
N ALA A 15 -34.52 -8.04 20.19
CA ALA A 15 -33.87 -7.95 21.49
C ALA A 15 -33.34 -9.34 21.89
N PRO A 16 -32.13 -9.46 22.44
CA PRO A 16 -31.59 -10.74 22.90
C PRO A 16 -32.28 -11.19 24.21
N PRO A 17 -32.57 -12.51 24.36
CA PRO A 17 -33.22 -13.03 25.56
C PRO A 17 -32.25 -13.20 26.74
N GLY A 18 -32.68 -12.71 27.91
CA GLY A 18 -32.62 -13.40 29.21
C GLY A 18 -31.25 -13.65 29.85
N SER A 19 -30.91 -12.82 30.83
CA SER A 19 -29.88 -13.08 31.85
C SER A 19 -30.22 -14.33 32.69
N ILE A 20 -29.27 -15.27 32.77
CA ILE A 20 -29.34 -16.45 33.64
C ILE A 20 -29.05 -16.02 35.10
N PRO A 21 -29.82 -16.47 36.11
CA PRO A 21 -29.55 -16.16 37.51
C PRO A 21 -28.29 -16.84 38.05
N LEU A 22 -27.51 -16.11 38.84
CA LEU A 22 -26.36 -16.60 39.61
C LEU A 22 -26.86 -17.37 40.84
N ASP A 23 -26.43 -18.62 41.01
CA ASP A 23 -26.62 -19.38 42.25
C ASP A 23 -25.28 -19.42 43.03
N PRO A 24 -25.22 -18.90 44.27
CA PRO A 24 -24.00 -18.82 45.06
C PRO A 24 -23.97 -19.89 46.15
N SER A 25 -23.32 -21.02 45.92
CA SER A 25 -22.68 -21.80 47.00
C SER A 25 -22.02 -23.07 46.47
N LEU A 26 -20.70 -23.15 46.59
CA LEU A 26 -20.01 -24.27 47.25
C LEU A 26 -18.51 -23.99 47.26
N SER A 27 -17.96 -24.06 48.46
CA SER A 27 -16.64 -23.60 48.84
C SER A 27 -15.67 -24.78 49.00
N ILE A 28 -14.44 -24.62 48.47
CA ILE A 28 -13.13 -25.08 49.01
C ILE A 28 -12.76 -26.57 48.77
N PRO A 29 -11.46 -27.00 48.59
CA PRO A 29 -10.17 -26.33 48.85
C PRO A 29 -9.09 -26.34 47.73
N ASP A 30 -8.21 -25.34 47.88
CA ASP A 30 -6.73 -25.33 47.78
C ASP A 30 -6.01 -26.64 47.39
N SER A 31 -5.26 -26.61 46.28
CA SER A 31 -3.89 -27.17 46.22
C SER A 31 -3.20 -26.93 44.87
N SER A 32 -1.95 -26.50 44.99
CA SER A 32 -0.84 -26.56 44.04
C SER A 32 -0.90 -25.68 42.78
N GLU A 33 -0.20 -24.55 42.91
CA GLU A 33 0.63 -23.93 41.89
C GLU A 33 1.34 -24.99 41.01
N SER A 34 0.85 -25.18 39.80
CA SER A 34 1.70 -25.49 38.66
C SER A 34 1.67 -24.27 37.76
N ASN A 35 2.70 -23.43 37.91
CA ASN A 35 3.02 -22.33 37.02
C ASN A 35 3.45 -22.92 35.67
N GLU A 36 2.47 -23.41 34.90
CA GLU A 36 2.64 -23.59 33.47
C GLU A 36 2.69 -22.19 32.89
N THR A 37 3.90 -21.75 32.56
CA THR A 37 4.16 -20.62 31.68
C THR A 37 3.39 -20.84 30.38
N ALA A 38 2.12 -20.42 30.39
CA ALA A 38 1.32 -20.20 29.21
C ALA A 38 2.06 -19.10 28.45
N SER A 39 2.90 -19.52 27.51
CA SER A 39 3.52 -18.67 26.50
C SER A 39 2.37 -18.01 25.75
N LYS A 40 2.03 -16.81 26.19
CA LYS A 40 1.14 -15.89 25.50
C LYS A 40 1.56 -15.92 24.02
N PRO A 41 0.65 -16.15 23.05
CA PRO A 41 1.00 -16.14 21.65
C PRO A 41 1.72 -14.82 21.36
N GLU A 42 3.00 -14.88 21.02
CA GLU A 42 3.74 -13.70 20.59
C GLU A 42 3.00 -13.13 19.39
N GLU A 43 2.40 -11.94 19.56
CA GLU A 43 1.80 -11.23 18.44
C GLU A 43 2.85 -11.09 17.35
N PRO A 44 2.52 -11.38 16.07
CA PRO A 44 3.49 -11.36 15.00
C PRO A 44 4.17 -9.99 14.97
N ALA A 45 5.48 -9.98 15.23
CA ALA A 45 6.28 -8.77 15.24
C ALA A 45 6.10 -8.04 13.91
N ARG A 46 5.56 -6.82 13.97
CA ARG A 46 5.35 -6.00 12.78
C ARG A 46 6.71 -5.70 12.15
N SER A 47 6.87 -6.01 10.87
CA SER A 47 8.11 -5.69 10.15
C SER A 47 8.32 -4.17 10.12
N THR A 48 9.57 -3.75 10.13
CA THR A 48 9.89 -2.33 9.97
C THR A 48 9.62 -1.88 8.53
N GLN A 49 9.43 -0.57 8.31
CA GLN A 49 9.23 0.00 6.98
C GLN A 49 10.37 -0.39 6.01
N SER A 50 11.62 -0.31 6.47
CA SER A 50 12.79 -0.68 5.65
C SER A 50 12.75 -2.15 5.22
N GLN A 51 12.42 -3.07 6.15
CA GLN A 51 12.25 -4.49 5.84
C GLN A 51 11.14 -4.72 4.82
N THR A 52 10.02 -4.00 4.95
CA THR A 52 8.89 -4.08 4.00
C THR A 52 9.32 -3.62 2.60
N ILE A 53 10.04 -2.51 2.48
CA ILE A 53 10.55 -2.00 1.20
C ILE A 53 11.54 -3.00 0.59
N MET A 54 12.46 -3.54 1.38
CA MET A 54 13.42 -4.55 0.92
C MET A 54 12.73 -5.81 0.39
N ARG A 55 11.74 -6.33 1.13
CA ARG A 55 10.98 -7.51 0.71
C ARG A 55 10.20 -7.25 -0.57
N ALA A 56 9.54 -6.09 -0.67
CA ALA A 56 8.86 -5.70 -1.91
C ALA A 56 9.85 -5.58 -3.09
N GLY A 57 11.06 -5.05 -2.85
CA GLY A 57 12.13 -5.02 -3.85
C GLY A 57 12.55 -6.41 -4.35
N GLN A 58 12.56 -7.42 -3.46
CA GLN A 58 12.80 -8.82 -3.86
C GLN A 58 11.61 -9.38 -4.66
N ASP A 59 10.38 -9.09 -4.22
CA ASP A 59 9.16 -9.56 -4.86
C ASP A 59 8.96 -8.97 -6.27
N LEU A 60 9.57 -7.83 -6.60
CA LEU A 60 9.66 -7.30 -7.97
C LEU A 60 10.40 -8.23 -8.94
N ARG A 61 11.13 -9.24 -8.47
CA ARG A 61 11.82 -10.23 -9.30
C ARG A 61 11.15 -11.59 -9.28
N HIS A 62 10.00 -11.71 -8.61
CA HIS A 62 9.29 -12.97 -8.48
C HIS A 62 8.75 -13.47 -9.82
N VAL A 63 8.68 -14.79 -9.99
CA VAL A 63 8.23 -15.43 -11.24
C VAL A 63 6.78 -15.07 -11.57
N GLU A 64 5.93 -14.97 -10.56
CA GLU A 64 4.51 -14.62 -10.70
C GLU A 64 4.32 -13.12 -10.95
N VAL A 65 3.63 -12.79 -12.05
CA VAL A 65 3.28 -11.41 -12.42
C VAL A 65 2.49 -10.71 -11.32
N GLY A 66 1.51 -11.39 -10.72
CA GLY A 66 0.65 -10.82 -9.67
C GLY A 66 1.44 -10.36 -8.45
N ARG A 67 2.47 -11.13 -8.06
CA ARG A 67 3.33 -10.75 -6.94
C ARG A 67 4.17 -9.52 -7.26
N ARG A 68 4.75 -9.44 -8.47
CA ARG A 68 5.49 -8.25 -8.92
C ARG A 68 4.59 -7.00 -8.98
N VAL A 69 3.35 -7.15 -9.46
CA VAL A 69 2.35 -6.08 -9.46
C VAL A 69 2.05 -5.62 -8.03
N GLY A 70 1.81 -6.55 -7.11
CA GLY A 70 1.58 -6.26 -5.70
C GLY A 70 2.76 -5.52 -5.06
N ALA A 71 3.98 -5.98 -5.34
CA ALA A 71 5.21 -5.34 -4.87
C ALA A 71 5.36 -3.90 -5.37
N ALA A 72 5.12 -3.65 -6.67
CA ALA A 72 5.14 -2.30 -7.23
C ALA A 72 4.13 -1.37 -6.53
N LYS A 73 2.89 -1.83 -6.34
CA LYS A 73 1.86 -1.05 -5.63
C LYS A 73 2.23 -0.79 -4.17
N LEU A 74 2.82 -1.77 -3.49
CA LEU A 74 3.25 -1.63 -2.11
C LEU A 74 4.36 -0.59 -1.98
N LEU A 75 5.35 -0.59 -2.88
CA LEU A 75 6.41 0.41 -2.91
C LEU A 75 5.87 1.83 -3.12
N GLY A 76 4.77 2.00 -3.87
CA GLY A 76 4.07 3.28 -4.01
C GLY A 76 3.63 3.89 -2.68
N LYS A 77 3.26 3.06 -1.70
CA LYS A 77 2.83 3.52 -0.36
C LYS A 77 3.96 4.07 0.51
N TYR A 78 5.23 3.87 0.11
CA TYR A 78 6.39 4.30 0.88
C TYR A 78 7.26 5.26 0.06
N PRO A 79 6.89 6.55 -0.06
CA PRO A 79 7.70 7.54 -0.76
C PRO A 79 9.11 7.62 -0.17
N GLY A 80 10.12 7.64 -1.04
CA GLY A 80 11.52 7.63 -0.64
C GLY A 80 12.44 7.19 -1.77
N LEU A 81 13.73 7.48 -1.63
CA LEU A 81 14.70 7.26 -2.71
C LEU A 81 14.77 5.78 -3.11
N GLN A 82 14.81 4.89 -2.12
CA GLN A 82 14.89 3.44 -2.34
C GLN A 82 13.66 2.90 -3.08
N SER A 83 12.45 3.22 -2.62
CA SER A 83 11.22 2.80 -3.28
C SER A 83 11.11 3.36 -4.70
N THR A 84 11.50 4.62 -4.89
CA THR A 84 11.49 5.29 -6.21
C THR A 84 12.42 4.59 -7.18
N ILE A 85 13.65 4.28 -6.78
CA ILE A 85 14.62 3.55 -7.62
C ILE A 85 14.06 2.16 -7.99
N LEU A 86 13.51 1.43 -7.01
CA LEU A 86 12.91 0.11 -7.27
C LEU A 86 11.75 0.18 -8.26
N LEU A 87 10.87 1.18 -8.12
CA LEU A 87 9.77 1.43 -9.05
C LEU A 87 10.28 1.78 -10.45
N ILE A 88 11.31 2.61 -10.58
CA ILE A 88 11.90 2.97 -11.87
C ILE A 88 12.53 1.76 -12.56
N LEU A 89 13.17 0.86 -11.80
CA LEU A 89 13.69 -0.40 -12.33
C LEU A 89 12.55 -1.30 -12.84
N ALA A 90 11.40 -1.31 -12.17
CA ALA A 90 10.23 -2.09 -12.58
C ALA A 90 9.56 -1.56 -13.87
N LEU A 91 9.97 -0.39 -14.39
CA LEU A 91 9.48 0.15 -15.66
C LEU A 91 10.00 -0.59 -16.88
N ASP A 92 10.95 -1.51 -16.72
CA ASP A 92 11.41 -2.40 -17.80
C ASP A 92 10.90 -3.83 -17.62
N ASP A 93 9.90 -4.07 -16.75
CA ASP A 93 9.31 -5.41 -16.60
C ASP A 93 8.67 -5.88 -17.90
N LYS A 94 8.80 -7.18 -18.17
CA LYS A 94 8.21 -7.83 -19.36
C LYS A 94 6.68 -7.66 -19.38
N SER A 95 6.03 -7.70 -18.23
CA SER A 95 4.59 -7.59 -18.10
C SER A 95 4.14 -6.12 -18.14
N PRO A 96 3.20 -5.75 -19.03
CA PRO A 96 2.63 -4.42 -19.05
C PRO A 96 1.91 -4.07 -17.73
N LEU A 97 1.36 -5.06 -17.02
CA LEU A 97 0.68 -4.83 -15.74
C LEU A 97 1.63 -4.33 -14.66
N VAL A 98 2.87 -4.84 -14.64
CA VAL A 98 3.89 -4.41 -13.67
C VAL A 98 4.37 -3.00 -14.01
N ARG A 99 4.68 -2.73 -15.29
CA ARG A 99 5.08 -1.39 -15.74
C ARG A 99 4.03 -0.32 -15.44
N ARG A 100 2.75 -0.62 -15.72
CA ARG A 100 1.61 0.26 -15.35
C ARG A 100 1.56 0.51 -13.85
N SER A 101 1.63 -0.55 -13.05
CA SER A 101 1.55 -0.44 -11.59
C SER A 101 2.69 0.40 -11.03
N ALA A 102 3.91 0.19 -11.52
CA ALA A 102 5.07 0.98 -11.14
C ALA A 102 4.92 2.46 -11.52
N MET A 103 4.45 2.74 -12.74
CA MET A 103 4.24 4.11 -13.21
C MET A 103 3.12 4.84 -12.45
N VAL A 104 2.01 4.15 -12.15
CA VAL A 104 0.94 4.70 -11.31
C VAL A 104 1.46 5.00 -9.90
N SER A 105 2.22 4.10 -9.29
CA SER A 105 2.81 4.33 -7.97
C SER A 105 3.79 5.51 -7.94
N LEU A 106 4.58 5.70 -9.00
CA LEU A 106 5.42 6.90 -9.15
C LEU A 106 4.58 8.18 -9.30
N ALA A 107 3.49 8.11 -10.06
CA ALA A 107 2.56 9.23 -10.22
C ALA A 107 1.92 9.63 -8.87
N GLU A 108 1.46 8.65 -8.10
CA GLU A 108 0.90 8.85 -6.76
C GLU A 108 1.93 9.50 -5.82
N GLN A 109 3.17 9.02 -5.81
CA GLN A 109 4.25 9.64 -5.03
C GLN A 109 4.46 11.12 -5.42
N ALA A 110 4.49 11.41 -6.72
CA ALA A 110 4.64 12.78 -7.22
C ALA A 110 3.44 13.68 -6.89
N SER A 111 2.22 13.16 -6.97
CA SER A 111 0.99 13.85 -6.57
C SER A 111 0.97 14.15 -5.08
N ASN A 112 1.56 13.27 -4.27
CA ASN A 112 1.73 13.45 -2.82
C ASN A 112 2.94 14.34 -2.46
N GLY A 113 3.58 14.98 -3.45
CA GLY A 113 4.65 15.95 -3.23
C GLY A 113 6.06 15.37 -3.23
N TYR A 114 6.23 14.05 -3.38
CA TYR A 114 7.55 13.44 -3.51
C TYR A 114 8.07 13.59 -4.94
N LEU A 115 8.92 14.59 -5.16
CA LEU A 115 9.49 14.87 -6.47
C LEU A 115 10.77 14.11 -6.75
N ILE A 116 10.93 13.72 -8.01
CA ILE A 116 12.17 13.15 -8.55
C ILE A 116 12.96 14.30 -9.16
N TYR A 117 14.21 14.48 -8.71
CA TYR A 117 15.09 15.56 -9.17
C TYR A 117 16.26 15.03 -10.01
N GLU A 118 16.61 13.75 -9.87
CA GLU A 118 17.75 13.19 -10.58
C GLU A 118 17.45 13.08 -12.07
N LYS A 119 18.25 13.76 -12.89
CA LYS A 119 18.04 13.86 -14.34
C LYS A 119 17.98 12.48 -15.01
N SER A 120 18.88 11.57 -14.65
CA SER A 120 18.94 10.18 -15.16
C SER A 120 17.62 9.42 -14.94
N LEU A 121 17.04 9.54 -13.75
CA LEU A 121 15.77 8.92 -13.36
C LEU A 121 14.60 9.52 -14.15
N ILE A 122 14.61 10.84 -14.32
CA ILE A 122 13.59 11.54 -15.10
C ILE A 122 13.66 11.16 -16.58
N GLU A 123 14.86 11.09 -17.17
CA GLU A 123 15.07 10.61 -18.54
C GLU A 123 14.58 9.17 -18.72
N LYS A 124 14.82 8.31 -17.72
CA LYS A 124 14.28 6.95 -17.73
C LYS A 124 12.76 6.93 -17.78
N ILE A 125 12.09 7.77 -16.99
CA ILE A 125 10.63 7.90 -17.02
C ILE A 125 10.16 8.46 -18.37
N TYR A 126 10.81 9.50 -18.90
CA TYR A 126 10.49 10.06 -20.22
C TYR A 126 10.60 9.03 -21.34
N SER A 127 11.58 8.12 -21.27
CA SER A 127 11.72 7.05 -22.28
C SER A 127 10.47 6.16 -22.37
N LYS A 128 9.65 6.09 -21.32
CA LYS A 128 8.40 5.32 -21.30
C LYS A 128 7.24 5.99 -22.05
N LEU A 129 7.42 7.20 -22.60
CA LEU A 129 6.50 7.73 -23.62
C LEU A 129 6.45 6.86 -24.88
N GLY A 130 7.50 6.05 -25.12
CA GLY A 130 7.55 5.05 -26.19
C GLY A 130 7.15 3.64 -25.74
N ASP A 131 6.57 3.44 -24.55
CA ASP A 131 6.17 2.11 -24.09
C ASP A 131 5.13 1.49 -25.06
N PRO A 132 5.20 0.19 -25.39
CA PRO A 132 4.20 -0.45 -26.25
C PRO A 132 2.79 -0.37 -25.66
N ASP A 133 2.67 -0.32 -24.34
CA ASP A 133 1.40 -0.27 -23.65
C ASP A 133 0.84 1.17 -23.55
N VAL A 134 -0.37 1.37 -24.06
CA VAL A 134 -1.01 2.70 -24.13
C VAL A 134 -1.26 3.31 -22.75
N GLU A 135 -1.57 2.52 -21.73
CA GLU A 135 -1.84 3.03 -20.39
C GLU A 135 -0.55 3.51 -19.73
N VAL A 136 0.58 2.83 -19.97
CA VAL A 136 1.87 3.32 -19.48
C VAL A 136 2.17 4.68 -20.08
N ARG A 137 2.03 4.83 -21.41
CA ARG A 137 2.23 6.13 -22.09
C ARG A 137 1.32 7.22 -21.53
N ARG A 138 0.05 6.88 -21.28
CA ARG A 138 -0.94 7.81 -20.71
C ARG A 138 -0.51 8.30 -19.33
N VAL A 139 -0.12 7.41 -18.43
CA VAL A 139 0.30 7.81 -17.08
C VAL A 139 1.56 8.67 -17.13
N VAL A 140 2.56 8.31 -17.96
CA VAL A 140 3.77 9.12 -18.15
C VAL A 140 3.42 10.53 -18.62
N ALA A 141 2.51 10.66 -19.59
CA ALA A 141 2.06 11.95 -20.09
C ALA A 141 1.42 12.81 -18.99
N THR A 142 0.61 12.21 -18.10
CA THR A 142 0.02 12.93 -16.96
C THR A 142 1.05 13.40 -15.93
N MET A 143 2.21 12.74 -15.86
CA MET A 143 3.29 13.11 -14.93
C MET A 143 4.19 14.23 -15.45
N ILE A 144 4.15 14.57 -16.75
CA ILE A 144 5.04 15.56 -17.37
C ILE A 144 5.15 16.87 -16.56
N PRO A 145 4.05 17.49 -16.08
CA PRO A 145 4.15 18.71 -15.28
C PRO A 145 5.03 18.55 -14.03
N GLN A 146 4.97 17.39 -13.37
CA GLN A 146 5.75 17.11 -12.16
C GLN A 146 7.21 16.78 -12.46
N LEU A 147 7.47 16.09 -13.57
CA LEU A 147 8.83 15.82 -14.03
C LEU A 147 9.54 17.11 -14.45
N VAL A 148 8.84 18.01 -15.16
CA VAL A 148 9.36 19.35 -15.49
C VAL A 148 9.62 20.17 -14.23
N ARG A 149 8.72 20.11 -13.23
CA ARG A 149 8.94 20.75 -11.94
C ARG A 149 10.17 20.20 -11.23
N GLY A 150 10.40 18.89 -11.27
CA GLY A 150 11.60 18.25 -10.73
C GLY A 150 12.89 18.71 -11.43
N LEU A 151 12.89 18.78 -12.76
CA LEU A 151 14.02 19.28 -13.56
C LEU A 151 14.33 20.76 -13.31
N ARG A 152 13.30 21.59 -13.11
CA ARG A 152 13.44 23.04 -12.85
C ARG A 152 13.75 23.35 -11.39
N GLY A 153 13.26 22.52 -10.48
CA GLY A 153 13.36 22.69 -9.03
C GLY A 153 14.65 22.14 -8.44
N GLY A 154 15.78 22.28 -9.14
CA GLY A 154 17.09 21.90 -8.63
C GLY A 154 17.27 22.39 -7.18
N ILE A 155 17.22 21.45 -6.24
CA ILE A 155 17.36 21.62 -4.79
C ILE A 155 16.40 22.69 -4.21
N VAL A 156 15.19 22.27 -3.84
CA VAL A 156 14.46 22.93 -2.74
C VAL A 156 14.18 21.88 -1.67
N TYR A 157 15.11 21.77 -0.72
CA TYR A 157 14.89 21.07 0.54
C TYR A 157 13.75 21.78 1.28
N ARG A 158 12.60 21.14 1.43
CA ARG A 158 11.67 21.46 2.53
C ARG A 158 11.72 20.30 3.53
N PRO A 159 12.44 20.46 4.65
CA PRO A 159 12.35 19.46 5.71
C PRO A 159 10.90 19.41 6.19
N VAL A 160 10.39 18.18 6.36
CA VAL A 160 9.16 17.93 7.11
C VAL A 160 9.48 18.30 8.55
N GLN A 161 8.82 19.34 9.07
CA GLN A 161 8.90 19.67 10.49
C GLN A 161 8.28 18.50 11.26
N ALA A 162 9.06 17.93 12.18
CA ALA A 162 8.63 16.93 13.14
C ALA A 162 7.75 17.56 14.22
#